data_AF-A0AAX3J5E5-F1
#
_entry.id   AF-A0AAX3J5E5-F1
#
_cell.length_a   1.000
_cell.length_b   1.000
_cell.length_c   1.000
_cell.angle_alpha   90.00
_cell.angle_beta   90.00
_cell.angle_gamma   90.00
#
_symmetry.space_group_name_H-M   'P 1'
#
loop_
_entity.id
_entity.type
_entity.pdbx_description
1 polymer ?
#
loop_
_entity_poly.entity_id
_entity_poly.type
_entity_poly.pdbx_seq_one_letter_code
_entity_poly.pdbx_strand_id
1 'polypeptide(L)'
;MTTENYASGSLAQLRDLIRSRHAEWSQKTFGNVGPLGPLKHLSKEAIEAAEAVDDLSEWADMQFLLWDAQRRAGISDGEIIAAMEEKLKVNMARSWPEPKDGEPRMHIKDGAA
;
A
#
# COMPACT_ATOMS: atom_id res chain seq x y z
N MET A 1 -5.72 9.62 22.31
CA MET A 1 -6.38 8.30 22.45
C MET A 1 -5.31 7.33 22.92
N THR A 2 -5.45 6.77 24.12
CA THR A 2 -4.40 5.96 24.76
C THR A 2 -4.41 4.53 24.23
N THR A 3 -3.23 3.92 24.19
CA THR A 3 -2.90 2.55 23.75
C THR A 3 -3.59 1.43 24.54
N GLU A 4 -4.35 1.76 25.59
CA GLU A 4 -4.98 0.81 26.51
C GLU A 4 -6.19 0.07 25.93
N ASN A 5 -6.80 0.57 24.84
CA ASN A 5 -7.96 -0.08 24.21
C ASN A 5 -7.62 -1.25 23.26
N TYR A 6 -6.35 -1.62 23.12
CA TYR A 6 -5.90 -2.73 22.25
C TYR A 6 -5.73 -4.08 22.99
N ALA A 7 -6.06 -4.14 24.29
CA ALA A 7 -5.57 -5.12 25.26
C ALA A 7 -6.00 -6.61 25.09
N SER A 8 -6.46 -7.06 23.92
CA SER A 8 -6.69 -8.50 23.69
C SER A 8 -6.63 -8.97 22.24
N GLY A 9 -6.37 -8.09 21.27
CA GLY A 9 -6.36 -8.45 19.84
C GLY A 9 -4.95 -8.71 19.32
N SER A 10 -4.77 -9.73 18.49
CA SER A 10 -3.54 -9.88 17.70
C SER A 10 -3.37 -8.68 16.76
N LEU A 11 -2.13 -8.37 16.38
CA LEU A 11 -1.85 -7.26 15.45
C LEU A 11 -2.65 -7.38 14.13
N ALA A 12 -2.86 -8.61 13.66
CA ALA A 12 -3.68 -8.89 12.49
C ALA A 12 -5.15 -8.47 12.69
N GLN A 13 -5.75 -8.86 13.84
CA GLN A 13 -7.12 -8.48 14.18
C GLN A 13 -7.29 -6.95 14.26
N LEU A 14 -6.29 -6.24 14.78
CA LEU A 14 -6.32 -4.78 14.86
C LEU A 14 -6.20 -4.13 13.48
N ARG A 15 -5.32 -4.65 12.62
CA ARG A 15 -5.16 -4.19 11.24
C ARG A 15 -6.46 -4.38 10.45
N ASP A 16 -7.11 -5.54 10.59
CA ASP A 16 -8.38 -5.84 9.92
C ASP A 16 -9.52 -4.94 10.43
N LEU A 17 -9.56 -4.66 11.73
CA LEU A 17 -10.53 -3.74 12.32
C LEU A 17 -10.35 -2.32 11.78
N ILE A 18 -9.12 -1.81 11.74
CA ILE A 18 -8.81 -0.48 11.20
C ILE A 18 -9.20 -0.42 9.71
N ARG A 19 -8.83 -1.45 8.94
CA ARG A 19 -9.16 -1.54 7.51
C ARG A 19 -10.66 -1.55 7.25
N SER A 20 -11.42 -2.30 8.06
CA SER A 20 -12.88 -2.37 7.97
C SER A 20 -13.53 -1.02 8.27
N ARG A 21 -13.12 -0.35 9.36
CA ARG A 21 -13.59 1.00 9.71
C ARG A 21 -13.30 2.01 8.62
N HIS A 22 -12.09 1.96 8.04
CA HIS A 22 -11.71 2.81 6.92
C HIS A 22 -12.61 2.54 5.69
N ALA A 23 -12.84 1.27 5.34
CA ALA A 23 -13.70 0.91 4.22
C ALA A 23 -15.14 1.42 4.38
N GLU A 24 -15.72 1.27 5.58
CA GLU A 24 -17.05 1.77 5.93
C GLU A 24 -17.13 3.30 5.82
N TRP A 25 -16.17 4.01 6.41
CA TRP A 25 -16.11 5.47 6.34
C TRP A 25 -15.97 5.96 4.90
N SER A 26 -15.06 5.36 4.13
CA SER A 26 -14.83 5.73 2.73
C SER A 26 -16.05 5.45 1.86
N GLN A 27 -16.76 4.34 2.10
CA GLN A 27 -18.02 4.04 1.41
C GLN A 27 -19.12 5.06 1.75
N LYS A 28 -19.24 5.46 3.02
CA LYS A 28 -20.22 6.47 3.46
C LYS A 28 -19.91 7.86 2.90
N THR A 29 -18.64 8.22 2.83
CA THR A 29 -18.17 9.57 2.44
C THR A 29 -18.16 9.75 0.93
N PHE A 30 -17.59 8.78 0.19
CA PHE A 30 -17.35 8.91 -1.25
C PHE A 30 -18.31 8.08 -2.10
N GLY A 31 -19.11 7.22 -1.49
CA GLY A 31 -20.05 6.35 -2.20
C GLY A 31 -19.36 5.26 -3.02
N ASN A 32 -20.10 4.74 -3.99
CA ASN A 32 -19.68 3.62 -4.84
C ASN A 32 -18.84 4.08 -6.04
N VAL A 33 -17.63 4.58 -5.78
CA VAL A 33 -16.64 4.93 -6.82
C VAL A 33 -15.65 3.79 -7.07
N GLY A 34 -15.04 3.78 -8.26
CA GLY A 34 -14.02 2.81 -8.66
C GLY A 34 -12.62 3.10 -8.08
N PRO A 35 -11.64 2.23 -8.36
CA PRO A 35 -10.31 2.27 -7.73
C PRO A 35 -9.40 3.40 -8.24
N LEU A 36 -9.72 4.02 -9.37
CA LEU A 36 -8.85 5.01 -10.02
C LEU A 36 -8.64 6.28 -9.17
N GLY A 37 -9.64 6.72 -8.41
CA GLY A 37 -9.52 7.89 -7.54
C GLY A 37 -8.45 7.68 -6.47
N PRO A 38 -8.60 6.65 -5.61
CA PRO A 38 -7.58 6.32 -4.61
C PRO A 38 -6.19 6.05 -5.19
N LEU A 39 -6.07 5.42 -6.37
CA LEU A 39 -4.76 5.21 -7.01
C LEU A 39 -4.09 6.53 -7.43
N LYS A 40 -4.86 7.47 -7.99
CA LYS A 40 -4.33 8.80 -8.33
C LYS A 40 -3.92 9.60 -7.11
N HIS A 41 -4.66 9.43 -6.00
CA HIS A 41 -4.32 10.05 -4.73
C HIS A 41 -3.07 9.41 -4.12
N LEU A 42 -2.95 8.08 -4.15
CA LEU A 42 -1.78 7.36 -3.66
C LEU A 42 -0.48 7.84 -4.33
N SER A 43 -0.53 8.20 -5.61
CA SER A 43 0.62 8.79 -6.31
C SER A 43 1.06 10.15 -5.76
N LYS A 44 0.14 10.93 -5.19
CA LYS A 44 0.45 12.20 -4.52
C LYS A 44 1.02 11.97 -3.13
N GLU A 45 0.39 11.10 -2.33
CA GLU A 45 0.90 10.80 -0.97
C GLU A 45 2.25 10.11 -1.00
N ALA A 46 2.58 9.38 -2.07
CA ALA A 46 3.94 8.85 -2.24
C ALA A 46 5.00 9.96 -2.41
N ILE A 47 4.62 11.12 -2.98
CA ILE A 47 5.50 12.29 -3.10
C ILE A 47 5.57 13.00 -1.74
N GLU A 48 4.42 13.23 -1.09
CA GLU A 48 4.36 13.87 0.24
C GLU A 48 5.16 13.06 1.28
N ALA A 49 5.00 11.73 1.31
CA ALA A 49 5.81 10.83 2.14
C ALA A 49 7.30 10.83 1.80
N ALA A 50 7.68 11.08 0.54
CA ALA A 50 9.09 11.19 0.15
C ALA A 50 9.70 12.53 0.60
N GLU A 51 8.91 13.60 0.66
CA GLU A 51 9.32 14.93 1.14
C GLU A 51 9.36 15.00 2.68
N ALA A 52 8.49 14.24 3.36
CA ALA A 52 8.35 14.19 4.82
C ALA A 52 8.45 12.74 5.34
N VAL A 53 9.59 12.08 5.11
CA VAL A 53 9.77 10.65 5.43
C VAL A 53 9.58 10.30 6.91
N ASP A 54 9.78 11.27 7.80
CA ASP A 54 9.58 11.15 9.24
C ASP A 54 8.14 11.38 9.69
N ASP A 55 7.25 11.84 8.79
CA ASP A 55 5.84 12.00 9.08
C ASP A 55 5.07 10.68 8.89
N LEU A 56 4.70 10.06 10.01
CA LEU A 56 3.97 8.79 10.02
C LEU A 56 2.57 8.90 9.40
N SER A 57 1.94 10.07 9.35
CA SER A 57 0.61 10.19 8.72
C SER A 57 0.65 9.92 7.22
N GLU A 58 1.69 10.37 6.52
CA GLU A 58 1.83 10.15 5.08
C GLU A 58 1.97 8.67 4.72
N TRP A 59 2.67 7.90 5.58
CA TRP A 59 2.71 6.44 5.46
C TRP A 59 1.35 5.78 5.71
N ALA A 60 0.56 6.32 6.65
CA ALA A 60 -0.78 5.83 6.92
C ALA A 60 -1.73 6.12 5.75
N ASP A 61 -1.63 7.29 5.11
CA ASP A 61 -2.42 7.65 3.95
C ASP A 61 -2.12 6.73 2.76
N MET A 62 -0.84 6.41 2.50
CA MET A 62 -0.49 5.41 1.51
C MET A 62 -1.17 4.04 1.79
N GLN A 63 -1.18 3.60 3.05
CA GLN A 63 -1.78 2.33 3.42
C GLN A 63 -3.31 2.34 3.24
N PHE A 64 -3.98 3.43 3.63
CA PHE A 64 -5.42 3.59 3.47
C PHE A 64 -5.83 3.65 2.01
N LEU A 65 -5.12 4.43 1.18
CA LEU A 65 -5.42 4.58 -0.25
C LEU A 65 -5.18 3.28 -1.02
N LEU A 66 -4.14 2.51 -0.68
CA LEU A 66 -3.91 1.20 -1.26
C LEU A 66 -5.04 0.22 -0.91
N TRP A 67 -5.45 0.16 0.36
CA TRP A 67 -6.60 -0.66 0.76
C TRP A 67 -7.90 -0.23 0.08
N ASP A 68 -8.09 1.08 -0.09
CA ASP A 68 -9.27 1.65 -0.73
C ASP A 68 -9.34 1.23 -2.20
N ALA A 69 -8.23 1.40 -2.93
CA ALA A 69 -8.10 0.97 -4.32
C ALA A 69 -8.32 -0.54 -4.45
N GLN A 70 -7.66 -1.34 -3.63
CA GLN A 70 -7.73 -2.80 -3.69
C GLN A 70 -9.17 -3.30 -3.55
N ARG A 71 -9.90 -2.87 -2.50
CA ARG A 71 -11.28 -3.33 -2.29
C ARG A 71 -12.24 -2.84 -3.38
N ARG A 72 -12.04 -1.62 -3.93
CA ARG A 72 -12.86 -1.08 -5.02
C ARG A 72 -12.61 -1.78 -6.35
N ALA A 73 -11.43 -2.36 -6.52
CA ALA A 73 -11.11 -3.23 -7.65
C ALA A 73 -11.65 -4.66 -7.48
N GLY A 74 -12.26 -4.99 -6.33
CA GLY A 74 -12.72 -6.34 -6.02
C GLY A 74 -11.59 -7.34 -5.73
N ILE A 75 -10.38 -6.86 -5.44
CA ILE A 75 -9.21 -7.71 -5.20
C ILE A 75 -9.22 -8.18 -3.75
N SER A 76 -9.33 -9.49 -3.55
CA SER A 76 -9.26 -10.10 -2.23
C SER A 76 -7.84 -10.12 -1.66
N ASP A 77 -7.73 -10.33 -0.34
CA ASP A 77 -6.43 -10.45 0.30
C ASP A 77 -5.67 -11.70 -0.16
N GLY A 78 -6.37 -12.79 -0.45
CA GLY A 78 -5.74 -13.99 -1.02
C GLY A 78 -5.13 -13.74 -2.40
N GLU A 79 -5.83 -13.01 -3.27
CA GLU A 79 -5.34 -12.68 -4.62
C GLU A 79 -4.11 -11.78 -4.59
N ILE A 80 -4.12 -10.71 -3.78
CA ILE A 80 -2.97 -9.81 -3.69
C ILE A 80 -1.76 -10.50 -3.04
N ILE A 81 -1.96 -11.35 -2.02
CA ILE A 81 -0.87 -12.11 -1.39
C ILE A 81 -0.23 -13.08 -2.40
N ALA A 82 -1.04 -13.85 -3.13
CA ALA A 82 -0.52 -14.74 -4.16
C ALA A 82 0.24 -13.98 -5.25
N ALA A 83 -0.28 -12.83 -5.69
CA ALA A 83 0.40 -11.96 -6.66
C ALA A 83 1.71 -11.39 -6.11
N MET A 84 1.77 -11.04 -4.82
CA MET A 84 2.99 -10.57 -4.15
C MET A 84 4.05 -11.68 -4.09
N GLU A 85 3.68 -12.92 -3.77
CA GLU A 85 4.60 -14.07 -3.75
C GLU A 85 5.21 -14.32 -5.14
N GLU A 86 4.38 -14.39 -6.18
CA GLU A 86 4.86 -14.57 -7.55
C GLU A 86 5.73 -13.40 -8.02
N LYS A 87 5.32 -12.17 -7.69
CA LYS A 87 6.08 -10.98 -8.04
C LYS A 87 7.45 -10.94 -7.34
N LEU A 88 7.53 -11.40 -6.10
CA LEU A 88 8.77 -11.49 -5.35
C LEU A 88 9.75 -12.47 -6.01
N LYS A 89 9.30 -13.65 -6.42
CA LYS A 89 10.12 -14.63 -7.17
C LYS A 89 10.71 -14.01 -8.44
N VAL A 90 9.88 -13.30 -9.22
CA VAL A 90 10.34 -12.60 -10.43
C VAL A 90 11.37 -11.50 -10.09
N ASN A 91 11.16 -10.73 -9.03
CA ASN A 91 12.07 -9.66 -8.63
C ASN A 91 13.44 -10.20 -8.16
N MET A 92 13.45 -11.34 -7.46
CA MET A 92 14.67 -12.00 -7.01
C MET A 92 15.49 -12.61 -8.16
N ALA A 93 14.83 -13.02 -9.25
CA ALA A 93 15.48 -13.58 -10.42
C ALA A 93 16.05 -12.51 -11.39
N ARG A 94 15.83 -11.21 -11.14
CA ARG A 94 16.29 -10.11 -11.99
C ARG A 94 17.68 -9.63 -11.62
N SER A 95 18.35 -9.06 -12.62
CA SER A 95 19.55 -8.25 -12.41
C SER A 95 19.19 -6.81 -12.04
N TRP A 96 19.88 -6.28 -11.04
CA TRP A 96 19.68 -4.93 -10.51
C TRP A 96 20.98 -4.13 -10.59
N PRO A 97 20.91 -2.81 -10.88
CA PRO A 97 22.08 -1.95 -10.84
C PRO A 97 22.56 -1.74 -9.39
N GLU A 98 23.77 -1.20 -9.25
CA GLU A 98 24.34 -0.85 -7.95
C GLU A 98 23.40 0.06 -7.13
N PRO A 99 23.34 -0.13 -5.81
CA PRO A 99 22.55 0.71 -4.94
C PRO A 99 22.90 2.19 -4.99
N LYS A 100 21.90 3.04 -5.28
CA LYS A 100 21.93 4.49 -5.04
C LYS A 100 20.83 4.88 -4.06
N ASP A 101 21.19 5.70 -3.09
CA ASP A 101 20.25 6.21 -2.08
C ASP A 101 19.40 7.34 -2.67
N GLY A 102 18.15 7.45 -2.20
CA GLY A 102 17.17 8.46 -2.65
C GLY A 102 16.65 8.33 -4.09
N GLU A 103 16.99 7.26 -4.82
CA GLU A 103 16.70 7.13 -6.26
C GLU A 103 15.92 5.85 -6.58
N PRO A 104 14.92 5.90 -7.47
CA PRO A 104 14.21 4.71 -7.92
C PRO A 104 15.14 3.78 -8.70
N ARG A 105 15.02 2.47 -8.47
CA ARG A 105 15.82 1.46 -9.17
C ARG A 105 14.97 0.68 -10.14
N MET A 106 15.45 0.63 -11.38
CA MET A 106 14.85 -0.16 -12.45
C MET A 106 15.71 -1.39 -12.70
N HIS A 107 15.05 -2.54 -12.92
CA HIS A 107 15.73 -3.77 -13.32
C HIS A 107 16.37 -3.61 -14.70
N ILE A 108 17.49 -4.29 -14.90
CA ILE A 108 18.17 -4.35 -16.19
C ILE A 108 17.33 -5.26 -17.10
N LYS A 109 17.02 -4.79 -18.31
CA LYS A 109 16.35 -5.59 -19.34
C LYS A 109 17.41 -6.31 -20.19
N ASP A 110 17.17 -7.57 -20.51
CA ASP A 110 18.02 -8.31 -21.45
C ASP A 110 18.03 -7.59 -22.80
N GLY A 111 19.16 -6.97 -23.14
CA GLY A 111 19.34 -6.14 -24.35
C GLY A 111 19.89 -4.73 -24.12
N ALA A 112 20.09 -4.29 -22.87
CA ALA A 112 20.89 -3.10 -22.58
C ALA A 112 22.38 -3.47 -22.53
N ALA A 113 23.00 -3.57 -23.71
CA ALA A 113 24.45 -3.55 -23.89
C ALA A 113 24.89 -2.13 -24.28
#